data_AF-A0A382S8P4-F1
#
_entry.id   AF-A0A382S8P4-F1
#
_cell.length_a   1.000
_cell.length_b   1.000
_cell.length_c   1.000
_cell.angle_alpha   90.00
_cell.angle_beta   90.00
_cell.angle_gamma   90.00
#
_symmetry.space_group_name_H-M   'P 1'
#
loop_
_entity.id
_entity.type
_entity.pdbx_description
1 polymer ?
#
loop_
_entity_poly.entity_id
_entity_poly.type
_entity_poly.pdbx_seq_one_letter_code
_entity_poly.pdbx_strand_id
1 'polypeptide(L)'
;EILSGTDYITLDSCVFKGYDHNSSSTNYSLIYTYNADQYDGIVIKNCSFTNGGGYAIDLRNGSTGGTGLEIINNTFTDTYGGIYAKYFDGVTIRGNTLKGPGLYDTGIRLDYCDGANVVEDNSIYGPDMTYGLYLTYCQSASGNEATIVNNLISVEDYGIYMYQYNTYQNVYYNSVNVLDNNALYYHSNNDDFDSKNNIFYSASSASPALYVYNSTGYTGNYNDLFSNYTYPVYYSGNQSFTEYQATGNGANSVNLEPVYNTDSTLVPMRLALDDLGTPITGITDDINGTTRSETAPDMGAIEFTPSGSALSGT
;
A
#
# COMPACT_ATOMS: atom_id res chain seq x y z
N GLU A 1 9.24 -10.74 -22.77
CA GLU A 1 9.47 -12.08 -22.18
C GLU A 1 10.92 -12.18 -21.75
N ILE A 2 11.16 -12.63 -20.52
CA ILE A 2 12.50 -12.95 -20.01
C ILE A 2 12.65 -14.48 -20.06
N LEU A 3 13.68 -14.96 -20.76
CA LEU A 3 13.89 -16.39 -20.97
C LEU A 3 14.49 -17.07 -19.73
N SER A 4 14.09 -18.34 -19.50
CA SER A 4 14.61 -19.20 -18.43
C SER A 4 16.14 -19.18 -18.32
N GLY A 5 16.66 -19.09 -17.09
CA GLY A 5 18.10 -19.07 -16.80
C GLY A 5 18.79 -17.73 -17.07
N THR A 6 18.02 -16.64 -17.18
CA THR A 6 18.56 -15.28 -17.31
C THR A 6 18.45 -14.55 -15.97
N ASP A 7 19.57 -14.44 -15.26
CA ASP A 7 19.67 -13.78 -13.95
C ASP A 7 20.36 -12.41 -14.06
N TYR A 8 20.22 -11.59 -13.01
CA TYR A 8 20.92 -10.31 -12.82
C TYR A 8 20.65 -9.31 -13.95
N ILE A 9 19.39 -9.18 -14.34
CA ILE A 9 18.95 -8.26 -15.38
C ILE A 9 18.68 -6.89 -14.75
N THR A 10 19.25 -5.84 -15.32
CA THR A 10 18.86 -4.46 -15.01
C THR A 10 18.20 -3.81 -16.22
N LEU A 11 16.96 -3.34 -16.03
CA LEU A 11 16.24 -2.46 -16.93
C LEU A 11 16.21 -1.07 -16.29
N ASP A 12 16.96 -0.12 -16.87
CA ASP A 12 17.06 1.24 -16.35
C ASP A 12 16.65 2.23 -17.45
N SER A 13 15.79 3.19 -17.10
CA SER A 13 15.43 4.31 -17.99
C SER A 13 14.83 3.85 -19.32
N CYS A 14 14.11 2.72 -19.31
CA CYS A 14 13.45 2.13 -20.48
C CYS A 14 11.99 2.60 -20.60
N VAL A 15 11.46 2.58 -21.82
CA VAL A 15 10.04 2.86 -22.09
C VAL A 15 9.38 1.62 -22.67
N PHE A 16 8.37 1.11 -21.97
CA PHE A 16 7.56 -0.03 -22.38
C PHE A 16 6.17 0.47 -22.78
N LYS A 17 5.81 0.24 -24.05
CA LYS A 17 4.53 0.64 -24.61
C LYS A 17 3.86 -0.57 -25.24
N GLY A 18 2.73 -0.98 -24.66
CA GLY A 18 1.85 -1.99 -25.22
C GLY A 18 0.95 -1.40 -26.31
N TYR A 19 -0.14 -2.10 -26.60
CA TYR A 19 -1.18 -1.65 -27.50
C TYR A 19 -2.55 -1.83 -26.83
N ASP A 20 -3.59 -1.21 -27.35
CA ASP A 20 -4.91 -1.31 -26.73
C ASP A 20 -5.48 -2.72 -26.94
N HIS A 21 -5.71 -3.43 -25.84
CA HIS A 21 -6.34 -4.74 -25.82
C HIS A 21 -7.70 -4.64 -25.12
N ASN A 22 -8.75 -5.23 -25.70
CA ASN A 22 -10.01 -5.46 -25.00
C ASN A 22 -9.94 -6.74 -24.13
N SER A 23 -8.81 -6.98 -23.46
CA SER A 23 -8.55 -8.23 -22.73
C SER A 23 -7.59 -8.02 -21.57
N SER A 24 -7.96 -8.55 -20.41
CA SER A 24 -7.20 -8.56 -19.16
C SER A 24 -6.22 -9.74 -19.01
N SER A 25 -5.87 -10.40 -20.12
CA SER A 25 -4.98 -11.57 -20.07
C SER A 25 -3.56 -11.19 -19.62
N THR A 26 -2.97 -11.96 -18.72
CA THR A 26 -1.59 -11.76 -18.25
C THR A 26 -0.55 -11.92 -19.36
N ASN A 27 -0.92 -12.55 -20.49
CA ASN A 27 -0.05 -12.60 -21.67
C ASN A 27 0.17 -11.22 -22.32
N TYR A 28 -0.60 -10.20 -21.92
CA TYR A 28 -0.46 -8.82 -22.36
C TYR A 28 0.27 -7.94 -21.34
N SER A 29 0.97 -8.56 -20.39
CA SER A 29 1.95 -7.88 -19.54
C SER A 29 3.16 -7.40 -20.34
N LEU A 30 3.72 -6.25 -19.97
CA LEU A 30 4.82 -5.62 -20.71
C LEU A 30 6.16 -6.26 -20.36
N ILE A 31 6.33 -6.61 -19.08
CA ILE A 31 7.35 -7.53 -18.61
C ILE A 31 6.63 -8.75 -18.05
N TYR A 32 7.02 -9.93 -18.54
CA TYR A 32 6.33 -11.17 -18.26
C TYR A 32 7.34 -12.33 -18.18
N THR A 33 7.15 -13.19 -17.18
CA THR A 33 7.83 -14.47 -17.00
C THR A 33 6.83 -15.61 -16.84
N TYR A 34 7.18 -16.81 -17.33
CA TYR A 34 6.31 -17.98 -17.21
C TYR A 34 6.53 -18.72 -15.87
N ASN A 35 5.52 -19.46 -15.42
CA ASN A 35 5.38 -20.01 -14.05
C ASN A 35 6.42 -21.09 -13.62
N ALA A 36 7.53 -21.28 -14.33
CA ALA A 36 8.49 -22.37 -14.09
C ALA A 36 9.95 -21.92 -14.04
N ASP A 37 10.19 -20.61 -14.13
CA ASP A 37 11.53 -20.09 -14.32
C ASP A 37 12.11 -19.56 -13.00
N GLN A 38 13.40 -19.79 -12.79
CA GLN A 38 14.16 -19.23 -11.68
C GLN A 38 14.88 -17.98 -12.16
N TYR A 39 14.67 -16.87 -11.45
CA TYR A 39 15.35 -15.61 -11.72
C TYR A 39 15.75 -14.95 -10.41
N ASP A 40 17.01 -14.56 -10.33
CA ASP A 40 17.55 -13.74 -9.25
C ASP A 40 18.05 -12.39 -9.77
N GLY A 41 18.04 -11.37 -8.91
CA GLY A 41 18.70 -10.08 -9.17
C GLY A 41 18.07 -9.25 -10.27
N ILE A 42 16.75 -9.35 -10.48
CA ILE A 42 16.04 -8.49 -11.46
C ILE A 42 15.85 -7.10 -10.85
N VAL A 43 16.41 -6.09 -11.52
CA VAL A 43 16.25 -4.68 -11.16
C VAL A 43 15.53 -3.95 -12.30
N ILE A 44 14.38 -3.36 -12.00
CA ILE A 44 13.59 -2.55 -12.94
C ILE A 44 13.47 -1.16 -12.34
N LYS A 45 14.11 -0.17 -12.95
CA LYS A 45 14.13 1.18 -12.39
C LYS A 45 14.02 2.31 -13.40
N ASN A 46 13.44 3.43 -12.96
CA ASN A 46 13.29 4.65 -13.76
C ASN A 46 12.59 4.42 -15.12
N CYS A 47 11.81 3.33 -15.25
CA CYS A 47 11.15 2.98 -16.50
C CYS A 47 9.71 3.53 -16.54
N SER A 48 9.16 3.65 -17.74
CA SER A 48 7.74 3.95 -17.94
C SER A 48 7.00 2.83 -18.64
N PHE A 49 5.76 2.59 -18.20
CA PHE A 49 4.89 1.51 -18.68
C PHE A 49 3.55 2.09 -19.10
N THR A 50 3.11 1.77 -20.32
CA THR A 50 1.84 2.25 -20.88
C THR A 50 1.10 1.16 -21.65
N ASN A 51 -0.23 1.14 -21.55
CA ASN A 51 -1.13 0.26 -22.31
C ASN A 51 -0.82 -1.24 -22.13
N GLY A 52 -0.59 -1.66 -20.89
CA GLY A 52 -0.46 -3.08 -20.52
C GLY A 52 -1.84 -3.71 -20.30
N GLY A 53 -2.15 -4.81 -21.01
CA GLY A 53 -3.46 -5.46 -20.91
C GLY A 53 -3.64 -6.32 -19.65
N GLY A 54 -2.56 -6.87 -19.09
CA GLY A 54 -2.55 -7.54 -17.78
C GLY A 54 -1.92 -6.65 -16.69
N TYR A 55 -1.14 -7.23 -15.79
CA TYR A 55 -0.20 -6.44 -14.99
C TYR A 55 0.85 -5.82 -15.91
N ALA A 56 1.29 -4.59 -15.67
CA ALA A 56 2.40 -4.02 -16.42
C ALA A 56 3.69 -4.84 -16.25
N ILE A 57 3.96 -5.27 -15.02
CA ILE A 57 5.04 -6.19 -14.66
C ILE A 57 4.40 -7.41 -14.00
N ASP A 58 4.61 -8.59 -14.59
CA ASP A 58 4.18 -9.87 -14.05
C ASP A 58 5.41 -10.80 -13.94
N LEU A 59 5.97 -10.88 -12.73
CA LEU A 59 7.15 -11.67 -12.43
C LEU A 59 6.79 -12.78 -11.45
N ARG A 60 7.06 -14.02 -11.85
CA ARG A 60 6.72 -15.23 -11.11
C ARG A 60 7.91 -16.16 -11.13
N ASN A 61 8.44 -16.50 -9.96
CA ASN A 61 9.41 -17.59 -9.86
C ASN A 61 8.70 -18.95 -9.96
N GLY A 62 9.41 -20.01 -10.37
CA GLY A 62 8.88 -21.38 -10.39
C GLY A 62 8.74 -22.01 -9.00
N SER A 63 9.44 -21.48 -8.00
CA SER A 63 9.39 -21.89 -6.59
C SER A 63 9.71 -20.72 -5.66
N THR A 64 9.28 -20.77 -4.40
CA THR A 64 9.65 -19.77 -3.37
C THR A 64 11.17 -19.60 -3.27
N GLY A 65 11.61 -18.36 -3.01
CA GLY A 65 13.00 -18.05 -2.69
C GLY A 65 13.80 -17.28 -3.74
N GLY A 66 13.17 -16.75 -4.81
CA GLY A 66 13.87 -15.85 -5.74
C GLY A 66 14.30 -14.56 -5.05
N THR A 67 15.54 -14.13 -5.19
CA THR A 67 16.09 -13.00 -4.42
C THR A 67 16.44 -11.81 -5.30
N GLY A 68 16.56 -10.63 -4.70
CA GLY A 68 17.09 -9.44 -5.37
C GLY A 68 16.16 -8.84 -6.43
N LEU A 69 14.84 -9.00 -6.25
CA LEU A 69 13.86 -8.29 -7.06
C LEU A 69 13.71 -6.85 -6.57
N GLU A 70 14.08 -5.89 -7.40
CA GLU A 70 13.94 -4.47 -7.15
C GLU A 70 13.11 -3.80 -8.26
N ILE A 71 12.03 -3.12 -7.88
CA ILE A 71 11.17 -2.34 -8.77
C ILE A 71 11.09 -0.92 -8.21
N ILE A 72 11.87 0.00 -8.79
CA ILE A 72 12.19 1.29 -8.17
C ILE A 72 11.89 2.47 -9.10
N ASN A 73 11.18 3.50 -8.61
CA ASN A 73 10.98 4.76 -9.33
C ASN A 73 10.40 4.61 -10.75
N ASN A 74 9.55 3.61 -10.98
CA ASN A 74 8.89 3.42 -12.26
C ASN A 74 7.56 4.17 -12.31
N THR A 75 7.12 4.53 -13.52
CA THR A 75 5.82 5.16 -13.76
C THR A 75 4.93 4.24 -14.60
N PHE A 76 3.73 3.96 -14.12
CA PHE A 76 2.72 3.15 -14.78
C PHE A 76 1.49 4.01 -15.08
N THR A 77 1.10 4.08 -16.35
CA THR A 77 -0.05 4.87 -16.80
C THR A 77 -0.89 4.04 -17.77
N ASP A 78 -2.21 4.06 -17.61
CA ASP A 78 -3.15 3.38 -18.51
C ASP A 78 -2.86 1.86 -18.67
N THR A 79 -2.53 1.18 -17.58
CA THR A 79 -2.32 -0.29 -17.53
C THR A 79 -3.47 -0.96 -16.79
N TYR A 80 -3.78 -2.23 -17.06
CA TYR A 80 -4.89 -2.92 -16.38
C TYR A 80 -4.58 -3.26 -14.91
N GLY A 81 -3.38 -3.79 -14.65
CA GLY A 81 -2.78 -3.94 -13.33
C GLY A 81 -1.38 -3.32 -13.29
N GLY A 82 -0.85 -3.09 -12.09
CA GLY A 82 0.49 -2.54 -11.91
C GLY A 82 1.57 -3.61 -11.87
N ILE A 83 1.95 -4.00 -10.65
CA ILE A 83 3.05 -4.91 -10.37
C ILE A 83 2.49 -6.19 -9.75
N TYR A 84 2.83 -7.34 -10.31
CA TYR A 84 2.64 -8.64 -9.69
C TYR A 84 4.00 -9.32 -9.49
N ALA A 85 4.32 -9.60 -8.23
CA ALA A 85 5.47 -10.41 -7.86
C ALA A 85 4.99 -11.67 -7.13
N LYS A 86 5.56 -12.82 -7.52
CA LYS A 86 5.25 -14.11 -6.91
C LYS A 86 6.49 -14.94 -6.65
N TYR A 87 6.56 -15.54 -5.46
CA TYR A 87 7.61 -16.49 -5.06
C TYR A 87 9.03 -15.88 -4.91
N PHE A 88 9.11 -14.62 -4.49
CA PHE A 88 10.39 -13.96 -4.18
C PHE A 88 10.64 -13.91 -2.66
N ASP A 89 11.88 -13.67 -2.24
CA ASP A 89 12.30 -13.46 -0.86
C ASP A 89 12.96 -12.08 -0.77
N GLY A 90 12.36 -11.17 0.01
CA GLY A 90 12.83 -9.81 0.21
C GLY A 90 12.70 -8.93 -1.04
N VAL A 91 11.49 -8.76 -1.57
CA VAL A 91 11.27 -7.82 -2.70
C VAL A 91 11.44 -6.37 -2.24
N THR A 92 11.96 -5.51 -3.11
CA THR A 92 11.96 -4.06 -2.90
C THR A 92 11.12 -3.38 -3.97
N ILE A 93 9.99 -2.80 -3.59
CA ILE A 93 9.10 -2.01 -4.45
C ILE A 93 9.02 -0.62 -3.85
N ARG A 94 9.84 0.31 -4.38
CA ARG A 94 10.00 1.65 -3.79
C ARG A 94 9.81 2.80 -4.79
N GLY A 95 9.11 3.85 -4.40
CA GLY A 95 9.06 5.11 -5.16
C GLY A 95 8.30 5.02 -6.48
N ASN A 96 7.51 3.97 -6.72
CA ASN A 96 6.79 3.81 -7.98
C ASN A 96 5.51 4.66 -8.00
N THR A 97 5.18 5.19 -9.18
CA THR A 97 3.92 5.91 -9.41
C THR A 97 3.03 5.12 -10.35
N LEU A 98 1.86 4.68 -9.87
CA LEU A 98 0.83 4.01 -10.64
C LEU A 98 -0.38 4.93 -10.71
N LYS A 99 -0.74 5.41 -11.91
CA LYS A 99 -1.85 6.36 -12.03
C LYS A 99 -2.60 6.28 -13.34
N GLY A 100 -3.88 6.58 -13.30
CA GLY A 100 -4.67 6.86 -14.49
C GLY A 100 -5.90 5.96 -14.64
N PRO A 101 -6.74 6.24 -15.65
CA PRO A 101 -7.87 5.38 -15.97
C PRO A 101 -7.38 4.01 -16.44
N GLY A 102 -8.22 2.98 -16.31
CA GLY A 102 -7.89 1.65 -16.82
C GLY A 102 -7.17 0.72 -15.85
N LEU A 103 -6.62 1.23 -14.74
CA LEU A 103 -6.07 0.41 -13.65
C LEU A 103 -7.22 -0.17 -12.82
N TYR A 104 -7.73 -1.35 -13.21
CA TYR A 104 -8.91 -1.94 -12.61
C TYR A 104 -8.62 -3.05 -11.58
N ASP A 105 -7.56 -3.84 -11.77
CA ASP A 105 -7.31 -5.02 -10.93
C ASP A 105 -6.60 -4.64 -9.62
N THR A 106 -5.26 -4.60 -9.67
CA THR A 106 -4.43 -4.40 -8.49
C THR A 106 -3.24 -3.51 -8.82
N GLY A 107 -2.94 -2.56 -7.94
CA GLY A 107 -1.75 -1.70 -8.03
C GLY A 107 -0.47 -2.51 -7.80
N ILE A 108 -0.30 -3.02 -6.58
CA ILE A 108 0.82 -3.90 -6.22
C ILE A 108 0.27 -5.19 -5.62
N ARG A 109 0.67 -6.33 -6.17
CA ARG A 109 0.29 -7.65 -5.69
C ARG A 109 1.52 -8.49 -5.34
N LEU A 110 1.55 -8.99 -4.12
CA LEU A 110 2.56 -9.92 -3.63
C LEU A 110 1.89 -11.24 -3.25
N ASP A 111 2.27 -12.31 -3.93
CA ASP A 111 1.82 -13.67 -3.62
C ASP A 111 3.04 -14.52 -3.23
N TYR A 112 3.04 -15.12 -2.04
CA TYR A 112 4.16 -15.96 -1.58
C TYR A 112 5.52 -15.24 -1.67
N CYS A 113 5.54 -13.95 -1.36
CA CYS A 113 6.78 -13.19 -1.25
C CYS A 113 7.20 -13.20 0.21
N ASP A 114 8.25 -13.95 0.54
CA ASP A 114 8.71 -14.16 1.91
C ASP A 114 9.82 -13.17 2.29
N GLY A 115 10.25 -13.23 3.55
CA GLY A 115 11.34 -12.39 4.07
C GLY A 115 10.97 -10.92 4.22
N ALA A 116 11.98 -10.07 4.40
CA ALA A 116 11.80 -8.63 4.65
C ALA A 116 11.47 -7.89 3.36
N ASN A 117 10.24 -8.05 2.87
CA ASN A 117 9.73 -7.27 1.76
C ASN A 117 9.65 -5.79 2.15
N VAL A 118 9.91 -4.93 1.18
CA VAL A 118 9.92 -3.47 1.32
C VAL A 118 8.98 -2.90 0.27
N VAL A 119 7.83 -2.38 0.70
CA VAL A 119 6.86 -1.69 -0.15
C VAL A 119 6.73 -0.26 0.37
N GLU A 120 7.55 0.63 -0.17
CA GLU A 120 7.72 1.96 0.42
C GLU A 120 7.59 3.10 -0.59
N ASP A 121 7.09 4.24 -0.15
CA ASP A 121 7.07 5.48 -0.94
C ASP A 121 6.35 5.37 -2.31
N ASN A 122 5.43 4.42 -2.47
CA ASN A 122 4.69 4.27 -3.73
C ASN A 122 3.45 5.18 -3.74
N SER A 123 3.14 5.74 -4.90
CA SER A 123 1.91 6.51 -5.16
C SER A 123 1.01 5.73 -6.12
N ILE A 124 -0.17 5.35 -5.65
CA ILE A 124 -1.16 4.55 -6.38
C ILE A 124 -2.46 5.36 -6.44
N TYR A 125 -2.87 5.73 -7.66
CA TYR A 125 -4.13 6.44 -7.93
C TYR A 125 -4.89 5.76 -9.06
N GLY A 126 -5.90 4.97 -8.69
CA GLY A 126 -6.75 4.23 -9.61
C GLY A 126 -8.21 4.31 -9.18
N PRO A 127 -9.00 5.28 -9.67
CA PRO A 127 -10.35 5.54 -9.16
C PRO A 127 -11.34 4.39 -9.39
N ASP A 128 -11.03 3.46 -10.29
CA ASP A 128 -11.82 2.26 -10.59
C ASP A 128 -11.06 0.96 -10.20
N MET A 129 -10.05 1.07 -9.33
CA MET A 129 -9.16 -0.05 -8.95
C MET A 129 -9.74 -0.84 -7.77
N THR A 130 -9.77 -2.17 -7.90
CA THR A 130 -10.24 -3.04 -6.81
C THR A 130 -9.27 -3.10 -5.63
N TYR A 131 -7.96 -3.25 -5.88
CA TYR A 131 -6.97 -3.36 -4.79
C TYR A 131 -5.78 -2.42 -4.99
N GLY A 132 -5.50 -1.53 -4.04
CA GLY A 132 -4.27 -0.73 -4.05
C GLY A 132 -3.03 -1.61 -3.86
N LEU A 133 -3.01 -2.32 -2.73
CA LEU A 133 -1.97 -3.26 -2.34
C LEU A 133 -2.61 -4.57 -1.85
N TYR A 134 -2.20 -5.71 -2.41
CA TYR A 134 -2.72 -7.03 -2.07
C TYR A 134 -1.58 -7.97 -1.65
N LEU A 135 -1.72 -8.61 -0.48
CA LEU A 135 -0.77 -9.60 0.03
C LEU A 135 -1.45 -10.92 0.39
N THR A 136 -0.85 -12.03 -0.02
CA THR A 136 -1.24 -13.38 0.41
C THR A 136 -0.01 -14.28 0.53
N TYR A 137 0.03 -15.08 1.59
CA TYR A 137 1.13 -15.99 1.92
C TYR A 137 2.50 -15.29 1.98
N CYS A 138 2.58 -14.03 2.38
CA CYS A 138 3.86 -13.32 2.50
C CYS A 138 4.41 -13.45 3.92
N GLN A 139 5.43 -14.29 4.12
CA GLN A 139 5.88 -14.68 5.45
C GLN A 139 7.26 -14.12 5.77
N SER A 140 7.32 -13.17 6.71
CA SER A 140 8.57 -12.65 7.26
C SER A 140 8.85 -13.30 8.62
N ALA A 141 9.89 -12.85 9.34
CA ALA A 141 10.27 -13.38 10.65
C ALA A 141 10.62 -12.26 11.63
N SER A 142 10.56 -12.55 12.94
CA SER A 142 10.93 -11.58 13.97
C SER A 142 12.36 -11.06 13.80
N GLY A 143 12.52 -9.73 13.85
CA GLY A 143 13.78 -9.02 13.58
C GLY A 143 14.11 -8.85 12.10
N ASN A 144 13.25 -9.34 11.21
CA ASN A 144 13.32 -9.18 9.76
C ASN A 144 11.91 -8.98 9.19
N GLU A 145 11.11 -8.17 9.88
CA GLU A 145 9.74 -7.81 9.50
C GLU A 145 9.72 -7.12 8.13
N ALA A 146 8.68 -7.39 7.33
CA ALA A 146 8.43 -6.64 6.11
C ALA A 146 7.86 -5.25 6.43
N THR A 147 8.16 -4.27 5.58
CA THR A 147 7.72 -2.88 5.73
C THR A 147 6.80 -2.45 4.60
N ILE A 148 5.68 -1.84 4.99
CA ILE A 148 4.74 -1.15 4.10
C ILE A 148 4.62 0.27 4.62
N VAL A 149 5.42 1.18 4.06
CA VAL A 149 5.66 2.50 4.66
C VAL A 149 5.48 3.64 3.67
N ASN A 150 4.94 4.78 4.12
CA ASN A 150 4.86 6.01 3.32
C ASN A 150 4.15 5.85 1.96
N ASN A 151 3.25 4.87 1.80
CA ASN A 151 2.52 4.73 0.54
C ASN A 151 1.31 5.67 0.51
N LEU A 152 1.10 6.32 -0.64
CA LEU A 152 -0.10 7.07 -0.99
C LEU A 152 -1.00 6.17 -1.84
N ILE A 153 -2.16 5.77 -1.32
CA ILE A 153 -3.06 4.85 -2.01
C ILE A 153 -4.45 5.48 -2.10
N SER A 154 -4.94 5.75 -3.31
CA SER A 154 -6.31 6.16 -3.56
C SER A 154 -6.95 5.31 -4.65
N VAL A 155 -7.94 4.50 -4.25
CA VAL A 155 -8.56 3.46 -5.08
C VAL A 155 -10.07 3.33 -4.83
N GLU A 156 -10.76 2.51 -5.62
CA GLU A 156 -12.21 2.33 -5.50
C GLU A 156 -12.57 1.50 -4.26
N ASP A 157 -12.09 0.26 -4.20
CA ASP A 157 -12.58 -0.70 -3.21
C ASP A 157 -11.66 -0.82 -2.00
N TYR A 158 -10.54 -1.53 -2.13
CA TYR A 158 -9.68 -1.91 -1.01
C TYR A 158 -8.31 -1.26 -1.11
N GLY A 159 -7.91 -0.52 -0.09
CA GLY A 159 -6.62 0.17 -0.06
C GLY A 159 -5.47 -0.79 0.13
N ILE A 160 -5.32 -1.31 1.36
CA ILE A 160 -4.40 -2.38 1.70
C ILE A 160 -5.20 -3.61 2.09
N TYR A 161 -5.01 -4.70 1.35
CA TYR A 161 -5.73 -5.95 1.51
C TYR A 161 -4.79 -7.09 1.94
N MET A 162 -4.84 -7.42 3.22
CA MET A 162 -4.09 -8.51 3.84
C MET A 162 -4.96 -9.77 3.85
N TYR A 163 -4.79 -10.65 2.86
CA TYR A 163 -5.66 -11.81 2.70
C TYR A 163 -5.38 -12.93 3.71
N GLN A 164 -4.51 -13.89 3.43
CA GLN A 164 -4.26 -15.00 4.34
C GLN A 164 -2.77 -15.29 4.46
N TYR A 165 -2.37 -15.76 5.64
CA TYR A 165 -1.02 -16.28 5.92
C TYR A 165 0.10 -15.28 5.68
N ASN A 166 -0.15 -14.00 5.97
CA ASN A 166 0.89 -13.00 6.06
C ASN A 166 1.37 -12.90 7.52
N THR A 167 2.68 -12.84 7.74
CA THR A 167 3.27 -12.76 9.08
C THR A 167 4.37 -11.70 9.16
N TYR A 168 4.51 -11.04 10.32
CA TYR A 168 5.58 -10.05 10.57
C TYR A 168 5.55 -8.86 9.60
N GLN A 169 4.38 -8.23 9.48
CA GLN A 169 4.15 -7.08 8.58
C GLN A 169 4.00 -5.79 9.38
N ASN A 170 4.86 -4.81 9.08
CA ASN A 170 4.84 -3.47 9.67
C ASN A 170 4.21 -2.48 8.69
N VAL A 171 3.04 -1.94 9.04
CA VAL A 171 2.28 -1.01 8.19
C VAL A 171 2.27 0.36 8.83
N TYR A 172 3.15 1.25 8.35
CA TYR A 172 3.38 2.54 8.99
C TYR A 172 3.22 3.74 8.05
N TYR A 173 2.69 4.85 8.56
CA TYR A 173 2.68 6.12 7.83
C TYR A 173 2.09 6.06 6.42
N ASN A 174 1.15 5.15 6.14
CA ASN A 174 0.47 5.14 4.85
C ASN A 174 -0.73 6.10 4.89
N SER A 175 -1.00 6.80 3.79
CA SER A 175 -2.26 7.52 3.59
C SER A 175 -3.10 6.77 2.58
N VAL A 176 -4.25 6.27 3.01
CA VAL A 176 -5.11 5.40 2.23
C VAL A 176 -6.52 6.00 2.15
N ASN A 177 -6.99 6.18 0.93
CA ASN A 177 -8.28 6.76 0.57
C ASN A 177 -9.06 5.78 -0.31
N VAL A 178 -10.18 5.24 0.17
CA VAL A 178 -11.04 4.35 -0.63
C VAL A 178 -12.44 4.89 -0.79
N LEU A 179 -13.12 4.52 -1.88
CA LEU A 179 -14.49 4.94 -2.15
C LEU A 179 -15.52 4.03 -1.46
N ASP A 180 -15.45 2.72 -1.72
CA ASP A 180 -16.58 1.82 -1.49
C ASP A 180 -16.37 0.81 -0.36
N ASN A 181 -15.12 0.40 -0.09
CA ASN A 181 -14.82 -0.63 0.90
C ASN A 181 -13.85 -0.15 1.99
N ASN A 182 -12.82 -0.94 2.30
CA ASN A 182 -12.00 -0.76 3.50
C ASN A 182 -10.63 -0.20 3.13
N ALA A 183 -10.17 0.79 3.87
CA ALA A 183 -8.82 1.32 3.71
C ALA A 183 -7.78 0.28 4.15
N LEU A 184 -8.02 -0.43 5.25
CA LEU A 184 -7.26 -1.62 5.64
C LEU A 184 -8.21 -2.79 5.88
N TYR A 185 -8.03 -3.84 5.08
CA TYR A 185 -8.72 -5.12 5.26
C TYR A 185 -7.73 -6.18 5.75
N TYR A 186 -7.91 -6.61 6.99
CA TYR A 186 -7.15 -7.68 7.63
C TYR A 186 -8.03 -8.91 7.78
N HIS A 187 -7.77 -9.90 6.94
CA HIS A 187 -8.52 -11.16 6.92
C HIS A 187 -7.91 -12.19 7.88
N SER A 188 -8.52 -13.37 7.99
CA SER A 188 -8.08 -14.44 8.90
C SER A 188 -6.71 -15.02 8.56
N ASN A 189 -6.09 -15.64 9.58
CA ASN A 189 -4.82 -16.37 9.51
C ASN A 189 -3.60 -15.51 9.15
N ASN A 190 -3.67 -14.22 9.41
CA ASN A 190 -2.49 -13.35 9.47
C ASN A 190 -2.03 -13.24 10.94
N ASP A 191 -0.75 -13.01 11.17
CA ASP A 191 -0.16 -12.94 12.52
C ASP A 191 0.98 -11.91 12.60
N ASP A 192 1.38 -11.50 13.81
CA ASP A 192 2.49 -10.56 14.05
C ASP A 192 2.43 -9.31 13.13
N PHE A 193 1.32 -8.57 13.19
CA PHE A 193 1.05 -7.41 12.36
C PHE A 193 0.97 -6.14 13.21
N ASP A 194 1.78 -5.13 12.90
CA ASP A 194 1.75 -3.83 13.60
C ASP A 194 1.37 -2.69 12.66
N SER A 195 0.27 -2.01 12.95
CA SER A 195 -0.19 -0.84 12.21
C SER A 195 -0.12 0.43 13.06
N LYS A 196 0.64 1.41 12.57
CA LYS A 196 0.90 2.65 13.31
C LYS A 196 1.03 3.89 12.42
N ASN A 197 0.57 5.04 12.89
CA ASN A 197 0.67 6.32 12.19
C ASN A 197 0.06 6.34 10.78
N ASN A 198 -0.90 5.48 10.45
CA ASN A 198 -1.56 5.52 9.15
C ASN A 198 -2.77 6.46 9.18
N ILE A 199 -3.13 7.02 8.03
CA ILE A 199 -4.45 7.60 7.79
C ILE A 199 -5.24 6.60 6.93
N PHE A 200 -6.26 6.00 7.54
CA PHE A 200 -7.17 5.07 6.87
C PHE A 200 -8.54 5.73 6.72
N TYR A 201 -8.81 6.19 5.51
CA TYR A 201 -10.06 6.84 5.15
C TYR A 201 -10.88 5.97 4.18
N SER A 202 -12.16 5.77 4.50
CA SER A 202 -13.15 5.20 3.60
C SER A 202 -14.33 6.14 3.42
N ALA A 203 -14.65 6.50 2.17
CA ALA A 203 -15.85 7.26 1.86
C ALA A 203 -17.14 6.42 1.98
N SER A 204 -17.01 5.10 2.22
CA SER A 204 -18.13 4.17 2.26
C SER A 204 -19.09 4.48 3.39
N SER A 205 -20.39 4.44 3.08
CA SER A 205 -21.46 4.52 4.08
C SER A 205 -21.89 3.16 4.61
N ALA A 206 -21.23 2.08 4.18
CA ALA A 206 -21.59 0.70 4.52
C ALA A 206 -20.42 -0.15 5.04
N SER A 207 -19.18 0.32 4.89
CA SER A 207 -17.96 -0.40 5.26
C SER A 207 -17.10 0.42 6.23
N PRO A 208 -16.47 -0.22 7.24
CA PRO A 208 -15.52 0.46 8.12
C PRO A 208 -14.22 0.82 7.38
N ALA A 209 -13.45 1.76 7.90
CA ALA A 209 -12.11 2.04 7.39
C ALA A 209 -11.14 0.90 7.69
N LEU A 210 -11.21 0.38 8.92
CA LEU A 210 -10.44 -0.76 9.39
C LEU A 210 -11.35 -1.97 9.56
N TYR A 211 -11.05 -3.06 8.85
CA TYR A 211 -11.76 -4.32 9.00
C TYR A 211 -10.82 -5.44 9.43
N VAL A 212 -11.01 -5.96 10.64
CA VAL A 212 -10.21 -7.06 11.20
C VAL A 212 -11.13 -8.25 11.45
N TYR A 213 -11.15 -9.20 10.52
CA TYR A 213 -12.08 -10.34 10.54
C TYR A 213 -11.85 -11.27 11.74
N ASN A 214 -10.60 -11.69 11.95
CA ASN A 214 -10.19 -12.58 13.03
C ASN A 214 -8.76 -12.24 13.45
N SER A 215 -8.55 -11.89 14.73
CA SER A 215 -7.27 -11.42 15.24
C SER A 215 -6.75 -12.29 16.38
N THR A 216 -5.59 -12.91 16.16
CA THR A 216 -4.66 -13.27 17.23
C THR A 216 -3.38 -12.43 17.20
N GLY A 217 -3.05 -11.80 16.07
CA GLY A 217 -1.79 -11.10 15.85
C GLY A 217 -1.86 -9.65 15.37
N TYR A 218 -3.05 -9.06 15.27
CA TYR A 218 -3.18 -7.65 14.89
C TYR A 218 -2.94 -6.74 16.10
N THR A 219 -1.98 -5.83 15.97
CA THR A 219 -1.82 -4.66 16.85
C THR A 219 -1.99 -3.37 16.05
N GLY A 220 -2.71 -2.41 16.62
CA GLY A 220 -2.90 -1.10 16.00
C GLY A 220 -2.82 0.02 17.03
N ASN A 221 -2.15 1.12 16.71
CA ASN A 221 -2.15 2.33 17.55
C ASN A 221 -1.79 3.58 16.73
N TYR A 222 -2.12 4.79 17.19
CA TYR A 222 -1.79 6.05 16.49
C TYR A 222 -2.23 6.08 15.01
N ASN A 223 -3.32 5.40 14.65
CA ASN A 223 -3.90 5.51 13.31
C ASN A 223 -5.10 6.46 13.34
N ASP A 224 -5.31 7.22 12.26
CA ASP A 224 -6.59 7.87 12.00
C ASP A 224 -7.51 6.90 11.25
N LEU A 225 -8.68 6.63 11.82
CA LEU A 225 -9.63 5.61 11.35
C LEU A 225 -10.98 6.26 11.06
N PHE A 226 -11.16 6.76 9.84
CA PHE A 226 -12.37 7.47 9.45
C PHE A 226 -13.16 6.75 8.35
N SER A 227 -14.45 6.53 8.60
CA SER A 227 -15.40 6.11 7.58
C SER A 227 -16.71 6.88 7.68
N ASN A 228 -17.40 7.07 6.55
CA ASN A 228 -18.78 7.58 6.53
C ASN A 228 -19.81 6.58 7.08
N TYR A 229 -19.39 5.33 7.34
CA TYR A 229 -20.21 4.34 8.01
C TYR A 229 -20.30 4.64 9.52
N THR A 230 -21.43 4.28 10.13
CA THR A 230 -21.66 4.45 11.59
C THR A 230 -20.57 3.81 12.45
N TYR A 231 -19.94 2.74 11.96
CA TYR A 231 -18.88 2.02 12.65
C TYR A 231 -17.59 2.13 11.84
N PRO A 232 -16.60 2.94 12.27
CA PRO A 232 -15.35 3.11 11.51
C PRO A 232 -14.43 1.88 11.58
N VAL A 233 -14.70 0.96 12.52
CA VAL A 233 -13.90 -0.24 12.75
C VAL A 233 -14.78 -1.47 12.86
N TYR A 234 -14.34 -2.56 12.23
CA TYR A 234 -14.77 -3.92 12.58
C TYR A 234 -13.61 -4.62 13.29
N TYR A 235 -13.79 -4.98 14.56
CA TYR A 235 -12.83 -5.74 15.35
C TYR A 235 -13.60 -6.65 16.31
N SER A 236 -13.71 -7.94 15.97
CA SER A 236 -14.64 -8.88 16.63
C SER A 236 -16.12 -8.42 16.60
N GLY A 237 -16.51 -7.75 15.51
CA GLY A 237 -17.80 -7.09 15.35
C GLY A 237 -17.66 -5.62 14.96
N ASN A 238 -18.74 -5.01 14.49
CA ASN A 238 -18.78 -3.57 14.23
C ASN A 238 -18.65 -2.80 15.56
N GLN A 239 -17.75 -1.83 15.62
CA GLN A 239 -17.47 -1.04 16.81
C GLN A 239 -17.54 0.46 16.51
N SER A 240 -18.12 1.22 17.42
CA SER A 240 -17.86 2.66 17.49
C SER A 240 -16.39 2.91 17.79
N PHE A 241 -15.89 4.09 17.47
CA PHE A 241 -14.49 4.41 17.71
C PHE A 241 -14.09 4.26 19.18
N THR A 242 -14.93 4.72 20.11
CA THR A 242 -14.69 4.60 21.56
C THR A 242 -14.64 3.14 22.04
N GLU A 243 -15.49 2.27 21.50
CA GLU A 243 -15.47 0.83 21.82
C GLU A 243 -14.18 0.19 21.35
N TYR A 244 -13.71 0.55 20.15
CA TYR A 244 -12.43 0.09 19.63
C TYR A 244 -11.26 0.51 20.52
N GLN A 245 -11.17 1.79 20.89
CA GLN A 245 -10.11 2.27 21.79
C GLN A 245 -10.08 1.53 23.14
N ALA A 246 -11.25 1.14 23.66
CA ALA A 246 -11.37 0.39 24.91
C ALA A 246 -10.81 -1.04 24.83
N THR A 247 -10.57 -1.58 23.63
CA THR A 247 -9.90 -2.88 23.44
C THR A 247 -8.41 -2.82 23.77
N GLY A 248 -7.83 -1.62 23.88
CA GLY A 248 -6.39 -1.41 23.98
C GLY A 248 -5.70 -1.27 22.62
N ASN A 249 -6.30 -1.82 21.56
CA ASN A 249 -5.94 -1.43 20.19
C ASN A 249 -6.49 -0.04 19.89
N GLY A 250 -5.68 0.83 19.31
CA GLY A 250 -6.05 2.20 18.98
C GLY A 250 -6.10 3.16 20.15
N ALA A 251 -5.44 2.87 21.29
CA ALA A 251 -5.49 3.73 22.48
C ALA A 251 -5.15 5.22 22.21
N ASN A 252 -4.22 5.47 21.29
CA ASN A 252 -3.82 6.81 20.82
C ASN A 252 -4.25 7.08 19.36
N SER A 253 -5.09 6.22 18.77
CA SER A 253 -5.70 6.49 17.47
C SER A 253 -6.69 7.65 17.57
N VAL A 254 -7.06 8.20 16.41
CA VAL A 254 -8.16 9.17 16.26
C VAL A 254 -9.15 8.73 15.17
N ASN A 255 -10.27 9.44 15.08
CA ASN A 255 -11.30 9.27 14.05
C ASN A 255 -11.70 10.66 13.56
N LEU A 256 -10.91 11.20 12.64
CA LEU A 256 -11.01 12.56 12.15
C LEU A 256 -10.93 12.53 10.62
N GLU A 257 -12.02 12.87 9.93
CA GLU A 257 -11.99 13.02 8.47
C GLU A 257 -10.81 13.91 8.02
N PRO A 258 -9.87 13.39 7.21
CA PRO A 258 -8.63 14.11 6.90
C PRO A 258 -8.82 15.32 5.98
N VAL A 259 -9.88 15.30 5.16
CA VAL A 259 -10.19 16.30 4.12
C VAL A 259 -8.95 16.60 3.27
N TYR A 260 -8.77 15.84 2.20
CA TYR A 260 -7.60 15.98 1.34
C TYR A 260 -7.71 17.17 0.39
N ASN A 261 -6.57 17.75 0.02
CA ASN A 261 -6.47 18.77 -1.03
C ASN A 261 -6.90 18.23 -2.41
N THR A 262 -6.49 17.00 -2.74
CA THR A 262 -6.88 16.24 -3.93
C THR A 262 -6.84 14.74 -3.64
N ASP A 263 -7.61 13.96 -4.40
CA ASP A 263 -7.68 12.50 -4.25
C ASP A 263 -6.37 11.78 -4.67
N SER A 264 -5.50 12.45 -5.42
CA SER A 264 -4.25 11.86 -5.92
C SER A 264 -3.02 12.19 -5.09
N THR A 265 -3.03 13.30 -4.35
CA THR A 265 -1.87 13.72 -3.52
C THR A 265 -2.10 13.47 -2.04
N LEU A 266 -3.35 13.38 -1.60
CA LEU A 266 -3.74 13.03 -0.23
C LEU A 266 -3.02 13.85 0.85
N VAL A 267 -2.80 15.15 0.62
CA VAL A 267 -2.29 16.05 1.66
C VAL A 267 -3.45 16.41 2.59
N PRO A 268 -3.42 16.05 3.89
CA PRO A 268 -4.49 16.40 4.81
C PRO A 268 -4.62 17.92 4.98
N MET A 269 -5.86 18.40 5.11
CA MET A 269 -6.14 19.82 5.38
C MET A 269 -6.68 20.06 6.79
N ARG A 270 -6.99 19.00 7.54
CA ARG A 270 -7.53 19.10 8.88
C ARG A 270 -6.45 19.45 9.90
N LEU A 271 -6.50 20.68 10.42
CA LEU A 271 -5.63 21.19 11.49
C LEU A 271 -5.53 20.26 12.71
N ALA A 272 -6.61 19.54 13.05
CA ALA A 272 -6.63 18.67 14.23
C ALA A 272 -5.90 17.33 14.04
N LEU A 273 -5.42 17.01 12.83
CA LEU A 273 -4.63 15.80 12.56
C LEU A 273 -3.11 16.03 12.67
N ASP A 274 -2.69 17.30 12.68
CA ASP A 274 -1.29 17.74 12.77
C ASP A 274 -0.62 17.20 14.04
N ASP A 275 0.63 16.72 13.93
CA ASP A 275 1.49 16.29 15.04
C ASP A 275 0.89 15.18 15.95
N LEU A 276 -0.05 14.36 15.45
CA LEU A 276 -0.72 13.33 16.26
C LEU A 276 -0.08 11.94 16.22
N GLY A 277 0.93 11.73 15.38
CA GLY A 277 1.66 10.46 15.29
C GLY A 277 2.68 10.26 16.42
N THR A 278 3.43 9.16 16.33
CA THR A 278 4.55 8.86 17.23
C THR A 278 5.81 8.47 16.45
N PRO A 279 7.02 8.90 16.81
CA PRO A 279 8.23 8.56 16.06
C PRO A 279 8.45 7.04 15.97
N ILE A 280 8.78 6.55 14.77
CA ILE A 280 9.19 5.16 14.54
C ILE A 280 10.67 5.13 14.18
N THR A 281 11.46 4.34 14.91
CA THR A 281 12.90 4.24 14.68
C THR A 281 13.16 3.74 13.26
N GLY A 282 14.01 4.47 12.51
CA GLY A 282 14.37 4.11 11.14
C GLY A 282 13.51 4.74 10.04
N ILE A 283 12.40 5.42 10.39
CA ILE A 283 11.55 6.14 9.43
C ILE A 283 11.59 7.63 9.79
N THR A 284 12.53 8.35 9.19
CA THR A 284 12.85 9.75 9.56
C THR A 284 12.28 10.79 8.61
N ASP A 285 11.70 10.36 7.50
CA ASP A 285 11.16 11.22 6.46
C ASP A 285 9.83 10.69 5.90
N ASP A 286 9.08 11.59 5.25
CA ASP A 286 7.85 11.31 4.54
C ASP A 286 8.14 10.89 3.07
N ILE A 287 7.09 10.62 2.29
CA ILE A 287 7.22 10.20 0.88
C ILE A 287 7.95 11.23 0.00
N ASN A 288 7.98 12.50 0.41
CA ASN A 288 8.62 13.60 -0.33
C ASN A 288 10.05 13.89 0.19
N GLY A 289 10.55 13.15 1.18
CA GLY A 289 11.83 13.38 1.84
C GLY A 289 11.80 14.50 2.88
N THR A 290 10.62 14.94 3.33
CA THR A 290 10.47 15.90 4.42
C THR A 290 10.75 15.22 5.74
N THR A 291 11.66 15.77 6.54
CA THR A 291 12.01 15.20 7.84
C THR A 291 10.82 15.22 8.79
N ARG A 292 10.56 14.07 9.41
CA ARG A 292 9.53 13.89 10.44
C ARG A 292 9.96 14.46 11.77
N SER A 293 9.00 15.01 12.52
CA SER A 293 9.23 15.46 13.89
C SER A 293 9.73 14.32 14.80
N GLU A 294 10.81 14.58 15.56
CA GLU A 294 11.42 13.59 16.47
C GLU A 294 10.55 13.29 17.70
N THR A 295 9.45 14.02 17.92
CA THR A 295 8.58 13.84 19.09
C THR A 295 7.10 13.69 18.74
N ALA A 296 6.66 14.27 17.63
CA ALA A 296 5.26 14.34 17.26
C ALA A 296 5.14 14.43 15.72
N PRO A 297 5.46 13.37 14.98
CA PRO A 297 5.33 13.35 13.53
C PRO A 297 3.86 13.32 13.11
N ASP A 298 3.58 13.63 11.85
CA ASP A 298 2.25 13.49 11.30
C ASP A 298 1.88 12.03 11.05
N MET A 299 0.59 11.72 11.18
CA MET A 299 0.04 10.47 10.65
C MET A 299 -0.04 10.56 9.12
N GLY A 300 0.11 9.41 8.45
CA GLY A 300 0.06 9.30 7.00
C GLY A 300 1.41 9.53 6.31
N ALA A 301 1.39 9.49 4.99
CA ALA A 301 2.58 9.45 4.13
C ALA A 301 3.23 10.82 3.92
N ILE A 302 2.61 11.90 4.39
CA ILE A 302 3.03 13.28 4.14
C ILE A 302 3.10 14.02 5.47
N GLU A 303 4.23 14.65 5.75
CA GLU A 303 4.31 15.69 6.79
C GLU A 303 3.67 16.97 6.22
N PHE A 304 2.72 17.52 6.95
CA PHE A 304 1.92 18.64 6.49
C PHE A 304 1.85 19.72 7.56
N THR A 305 1.97 20.98 7.16
CA THR A 305 1.65 22.11 8.04
C THR A 305 0.34 22.71 7.57
N PRO A 306 -0.78 22.44 8.26
CA PRO A 306 -2.05 22.99 7.85
C PRO A 306 -2.06 24.52 8.06
N SER A 307 -2.11 25.28 6.96
CA SER A 307 -2.22 26.74 7.02
C SER A 307 -3.68 27.13 7.20
N GLY A 308 -4.07 27.55 8.41
CA GLY A 308 -5.37 28.18 8.61
C GLY A 308 -5.45 29.51 7.85
N SER A 309 -6.53 29.73 7.09
CA SER A 309 -6.85 31.08 6.61
C SER A 309 -7.10 31.97 7.83
N ALA A 310 -6.29 33.02 7.99
CA ALA A 310 -6.57 34.03 9.02
C ALA A 310 -7.99 34.58 8.78
N LEU A 311 -8.87 34.43 9.77
CA LEU A 311 -10.18 35.07 9.75
C LEU A 311 -9.95 36.58 9.70
N SER A 312 -10.09 37.20 8.53
CA SER A 312 -10.16 38.66 8.42
C SER A 312 -11.56 39.11 8.86
N GLY A 313 -11.82 39.07 10.16
CA GLY A 313 -13.01 39.67 10.75
C GLY A 313 -12.75 41.14 11.04
N THR A 314 -13.44 42.04 10.32
CA THR A 314 -13.76 43.40 10.81
C THR A 314 -15.06 43.37 11.58
#